data_AF-A0A1V5CTT8-F1
#
_entry.id   AF-A0A1V5CTT8-F1
#
_cell.length_a   1.000
_cell.length_b   1.000
_cell.length_c   1.000
_cell.angle_alpha   90.00
_cell.angle_beta   90.00
_cell.angle_gamma   90.00
#
_symmetry.space_group_name_H-M   'P 1'
#
loop_
_entity.id
_entity.type
_entity.pdbx_description
1 polymer ?
#
loop_
_entity_poly.entity_id
_entity_poly.type
_entity_poly.pdbx_seq_one_letter_code
_entity_poly.pdbx_strand_id
1 'polypeptide(L)'
;MAIIDDLKKKTGEGLKTLKETAQDIAFNVEKQAMIGKKKYIDITKVQRNMQKLYVEIGEYVYDIFTSDKTVSRDDSYITERVHAISRLRLVIRDIEEEVDKIRKTQPPKND
;
A
#
# COMPACT_ATOMS: atom_id res chain seq x y z
N MET A 1 -34.55 -23.10 41.58
CA MET A 1 -33.54 -23.71 40.67
C MET A 1 -33.53 -23.05 39.28
N ALA A 2 -34.67 -22.62 38.72
CA ALA A 2 -34.75 -22.05 37.36
C ALA A 2 -33.93 -20.76 37.09
N ILE A 3 -33.82 -19.84 38.06
CA ILE A 3 -33.22 -18.51 37.82
C ILE A 3 -31.69 -18.56 37.65
N ILE A 4 -31.01 -19.44 38.39
CA ILE A 4 -29.54 -19.57 38.36
C ILE A 4 -29.08 -20.28 37.07
N ASP A 5 -29.85 -21.27 36.60
CA ASP A 5 -29.56 -21.96 35.35
C ASP A 5 -29.78 -21.06 34.13
N ASP A 6 -30.83 -20.22 34.13
CA ASP A 6 -31.05 -19.23 33.07
C ASP A 6 -29.96 -18.14 33.04
N LEU A 7 -29.47 -17.71 34.21
CA LEU A 7 -28.35 -16.77 34.31
C LEU A 7 -27.05 -17.36 33.78
N LYS A 8 -26.74 -18.62 34.12
CA LYS A 8 -25.59 -19.34 33.55
C LYS A 8 -25.71 -19.51 32.05
N LYS A 9 -26.90 -19.83 31.54
CA LYS A 9 -27.16 -20.01 30.11
C LYS A 9 -26.98 -18.70 29.34
N LYS A 10 -27.58 -17.60 29.80
CA LYS A 10 -27.40 -16.26 29.21
C LYS A 10 -25.94 -15.79 29.26
N THR A 11 -25.25 -16.06 30.36
CA THR A 11 -23.82 -15.69 30.50
C THR A 11 -22.95 -16.52 29.54
N GLY A 12 -23.24 -17.81 29.39
CA GLY A 12 -22.54 -18.70 28.45
C GLY A 12 -22.78 -18.34 26.98
N GLU A 13 -24.01 -17.97 26.63
CA GLU A 13 -24.36 -17.44 25.31
C GLU A 13 -23.65 -16.11 25.04
N GLY A 14 -23.65 -15.18 26.01
CA GLY A 14 -22.92 -13.92 25.89
C GLY A 14 -21.40 -14.10 25.74
N LEU A 15 -20.79 -15.02 26.48
CA LEU A 15 -19.36 -15.33 26.38
C LEU A 15 -19.00 -15.96 25.03
N LYS A 16 -19.90 -16.80 24.49
CA LYS A 16 -19.75 -17.40 23.17
C LYS A 16 -19.82 -16.32 22.08
N THR A 17 -20.79 -15.41 22.13
CA THR A 17 -20.90 -14.30 21.19
C THR A 17 -19.69 -13.37 21.23
N LEU A 18 -19.15 -13.08 22.42
CA LEU A 18 -17.91 -12.29 22.56
C LEU A 18 -16.71 -13.00 21.92
N LYS A 19 -16.59 -14.32 22.10
CA LYS A 19 -15.52 -15.10 21.49
C LYS A 19 -15.61 -15.11 19.96
N GLU A 20 -16.82 -15.32 19.42
CA GLU A 20 -17.08 -15.26 17.97
C GLU A 20 -16.74 -13.87 17.41
N THR A 21 -17.19 -12.81 18.09
CA THR A 21 -16.88 -11.41 17.70
C THR A 21 -15.38 -11.13 17.72
N ALA A 22 -14.65 -11.62 18.75
CA ALA A 22 -13.20 -11.44 18.84
C ALA A 22 -12.46 -12.18 17.72
N GLN A 23 -12.92 -13.38 17.34
CA GLN A 23 -12.37 -14.14 16.22
C GLN A 23 -12.60 -13.43 14.89
N ASP A 24 -13.79 -12.90 14.66
CA ASP A 24 -14.12 -12.16 13.45
C ASP A 24 -13.32 -10.85 13.34
N ILE A 25 -13.13 -10.14 14.45
CA ILE A 25 -12.26 -8.96 14.51
C ILE A 25 -10.82 -9.35 14.17
N ALA A 26 -10.26 -10.39 14.79
CA ALA A 26 -8.90 -10.84 14.55
C ALA A 26 -8.67 -11.22 13.07
N PHE A 27 -9.59 -12.00 12.50
CA PHE A 27 -9.55 -12.38 11.08
C PHE A 27 -9.60 -11.17 10.14
N ASN A 28 -10.46 -10.20 10.43
CA ASN A 28 -10.56 -8.97 9.64
C ASN A 28 -9.27 -8.12 9.72
N VAL A 29 -8.65 -8.02 10.90
CA VAL A 29 -7.37 -7.32 11.07
C VAL A 29 -6.24 -7.99 10.28
N GLU A 30 -6.14 -9.33 10.35
CA GLU A 30 -5.14 -10.08 9.58
C GLU A 30 -5.31 -9.89 8.07
N LYS A 31 -6.55 -9.96 7.58
CA LYS A 31 -6.87 -9.72 6.17
C LYS A 31 -6.47 -8.31 5.73
N GLN A 32 -6.78 -7.29 6.53
CA GLN A 32 -6.38 -5.91 6.25
C GLN A 32 -4.85 -5.74 6.23
N ALA A 33 -4.14 -6.36 7.18
CA ALA A 33 -2.67 -6.33 7.21
C ALA A 33 -2.05 -6.98 5.97
N MET A 34 -2.62 -8.09 5.49
CA MET A 34 -2.18 -8.76 4.26
C MET A 34 -2.39 -7.89 3.02
N ILE A 35 -3.55 -7.22 2.92
CA ILE A 35 -3.83 -6.26 1.83
C ILE A 35 -2.81 -5.11 1.86
N GLY A 36 -2.55 -4.54 3.03
CA GLY A 36 -1.54 -3.49 3.20
C GLY A 36 -0.15 -3.95 2.74
N LYS A 37 0.31 -5.13 3.17
CA LYS A 37 1.61 -5.70 2.73
C LYS A 37 1.69 -5.85 1.20
N LYS A 38 0.63 -6.36 0.57
CA LYS A 38 0.58 -6.52 -0.89
C LYS A 38 0.69 -5.17 -1.61
N LYS A 39 0.01 -4.13 -1.11
CA LYS A 39 0.08 -2.76 -1.64
C LYS A 39 1.50 -2.18 -1.59
N TYR A 40 2.25 -2.41 -0.50
CA TYR A 40 3.66 -1.99 -0.41
C TYR A 40 4.58 -2.70 -1.42
N ILE A 41 4.31 -3.98 -1.72
CA ILE A 41 5.03 -4.71 -2.78
C ILE A 41 4.73 -4.05 -4.13
N ASP A 42 3.50 -3.63 -4.38
CA ASP A 42 3.12 -2.95 -5.62
C ASP A 42 3.80 -1.58 -5.74
N ILE A 43 3.89 -0.79 -4.65
CA ILE A 43 4.72 0.45 -4.62
C ILE A 43 6.16 0.13 -5.02
N THR A 44 6.76 -0.92 -4.45
CA THR A 44 8.14 -1.31 -4.75
C THR A 44 8.33 -1.64 -6.24
N LYS A 45 7.34 -2.29 -6.88
CA LYS A 45 7.39 -2.54 -8.33
C LYS A 45 7.33 -1.25 -9.13
N VAL A 46 6.46 -0.31 -8.75
CA VAL A 46 6.34 1.00 -9.41
C VAL A 46 7.65 1.79 -9.28
N GLN A 47 8.27 1.76 -8.10
CA GLN A 47 9.57 2.39 -7.85
C GLN A 47 10.68 1.81 -8.74
N ARG A 48 10.73 0.48 -8.92
CA ARG A 48 11.68 -0.16 -9.85
C ARG A 48 11.49 0.29 -11.29
N ASN A 49 10.24 0.45 -11.73
CA ASN A 49 9.97 0.98 -13.08
C ASN A 49 10.41 2.44 -13.20
N MET A 50 10.21 3.25 -12.17
CA MET A 50 10.69 4.63 -12.13
C MET A 50 12.23 4.70 -12.17
N GLN A 51 12.92 3.81 -11.45
CA GLN A 51 14.39 3.69 -11.50
C GLN A 51 14.89 3.36 -12.91
N LYS A 52 14.24 2.44 -13.63
CA LYS A 52 14.59 2.13 -15.02
C LYS A 52 14.50 3.38 -15.91
N LEU A 53 13.44 4.18 -15.77
CA LEU A 53 13.30 5.42 -16.54
C LEU A 53 14.41 6.44 -16.22
N TYR A 54 14.83 6.56 -14.96
CA TYR A 54 15.97 7.40 -14.61
C TYR A 54 17.28 6.90 -15.23
N VAL A 55 17.49 5.57 -15.24
CA VAL A 55 18.66 4.96 -15.89
C VAL A 55 18.65 5.26 -17.38
N GLU A 56 17.52 5.07 -18.07
CA GLU A 56 17.38 5.39 -19.50
C GLU A 56 17.69 6.87 -19.80
N ILE A 57 17.22 7.81 -18.97
CA ILE A 57 17.58 9.22 -19.10
C ILE A 57 19.09 9.40 -18.92
N GLY A 58 19.68 8.78 -17.90
CA GLY A 58 21.11 8.88 -17.61
C GLY A 58 21.98 8.35 -18.75
N GLU A 59 21.65 7.18 -19.29
CA GLU A 59 22.31 6.57 -20.45
C GLU A 59 22.23 7.50 -21.67
N TYR A 60 21.04 7.99 -21.99
CA TYR A 60 20.83 8.92 -23.11
C TYR A 60 21.66 10.21 -22.99
N VAL A 61 21.64 10.83 -21.81
CA VAL A 61 22.40 12.06 -21.56
C VAL A 61 23.90 11.81 -21.64
N TYR A 62 24.37 10.67 -21.13
CA TYR A 62 25.77 10.27 -21.19
C TYR A 62 26.22 10.03 -22.64
N ASP A 63 25.43 9.34 -23.46
CA ASP A 63 25.74 9.11 -24.87
C ASP A 63 25.80 10.40 -25.69
N ILE A 64 24.91 11.35 -25.40
CA ILE A 64 24.94 12.68 -26.05
C ILE A 64 26.20 13.45 -25.64
N PHE A 65 26.53 13.44 -24.35
CA PHE A 65 27.69 14.14 -23.83
C PHE A 65 28.99 13.57 -24.42
N THR A 66 29.15 12.24 -24.46
CA THR A 66 30.32 11.58 -25.04
C THR A 66 30.42 11.75 -26.57
N SER A 67 29.33 12.14 -27.22
CA SER A 67 29.30 12.49 -28.64
C SER A 67 29.56 13.98 -28.92
N ASP A 68 30.05 14.75 -27.94
CA ASP A 68 30.24 16.21 -28.01
C ASP A 68 29.00 16.99 -28.46
N LYS A 69 27.81 16.47 -28.13
CA LYS A 69 26.52 17.11 -28.39
C LYS A 69 25.95 17.68 -27.10
N THR A 70 25.04 18.63 -27.25
CA THR A 70 24.33 19.23 -26.12
C THR A 70 22.89 18.74 -26.06
N VAL A 71 22.43 18.36 -24.87
CA VAL A 71 21.02 18.05 -24.60
C VAL A 71 20.20 19.34 -24.57
N SER A 72 19.11 19.40 -25.33
CA SER A 72 18.15 20.49 -25.24
C SER A 72 17.24 20.32 -24.03
N ARG A 73 16.73 21.42 -23.46
CA ARG A 73 15.68 21.37 -22.44
C ARG A 73 14.36 20.82 -22.98
N ASP A 74 14.10 21.04 -24.26
CA ASP A 74 12.88 20.59 -24.94
C ASP A 74 13.06 19.24 -25.63
N ASP A 75 14.03 18.46 -25.18
CA ASP A 75 14.30 17.13 -25.71
C ASP A 75 13.09 16.21 -25.47
N SER A 76 12.51 15.70 -26.56
CA SER A 76 11.28 14.91 -26.51
C SER A 76 11.48 13.58 -25.77
N TYR A 77 12.64 12.94 -25.95
CA TYR A 77 12.96 11.67 -25.32
C TYR A 77 13.02 11.80 -23.79
N ILE A 78 13.64 12.89 -23.30
CA ILE A 78 13.70 13.20 -21.86
C ILE A 78 12.33 13.60 -21.35
N THR A 79 11.62 14.47 -22.07
CA THR A 79 10.30 14.99 -21.68
C THR A 79 9.29 13.86 -21.51
N GLU A 80 9.23 12.91 -22.44
CA GLU A 80 8.35 11.75 -22.35
C GLU A 80 8.63 10.88 -21.11
N ARG A 81 9.90 10.66 -20.78
CA ARG A 81 10.31 9.88 -19.59
C ARG A 81 10.00 10.60 -18.30
N VAL A 82 10.22 11.92 -18.24
CA VAL A 82 9.84 12.75 -17.09
C VAL A 82 8.32 12.72 -16.88
N HIS A 83 7.52 12.76 -17.95
CA HIS A 83 6.07 12.60 -17.86
C HIS A 83 5.68 11.19 -17.39
N ALA A 84 6.36 10.14 -17.87
CA ALA A 84 6.13 8.78 -17.41
C ALA A 84 6.44 8.62 -15.91
N ILE A 85 7.57 9.17 -15.45
CA ILE A 85 7.94 9.23 -14.02
C ILE A 85 6.87 9.97 -13.22
N SER A 86 6.37 11.10 -13.71
CA SER A 86 5.31 11.86 -13.06
C SER A 86 4.02 11.06 -12.90
N ARG A 87 3.63 10.28 -13.93
CA ARG A 87 2.48 9.37 -13.84
C ARG A 87 2.70 8.27 -12.80
N LEU A 88 3.90 7.66 -12.77
CA LEU A 88 4.22 6.62 -11.78
C LEU A 88 4.19 7.18 -10.34
N ARG A 89 4.60 8.43 -10.12
CA ARG A 89 4.48 9.09 -8.81
C ARG A 89 3.03 9.25 -8.35
N LEU A 90 2.11 9.55 -9.28
CA LEU A 90 0.67 9.60 -8.96
C LEU A 90 0.16 8.21 -8.54
N VAL A 91 0.55 7.16 -9.27
CA VAL A 91 0.19 5.78 -8.92
C VAL A 91 0.68 5.41 -7.51
N ILE A 92 1.91 5.79 -7.14
CA ILE A 92 2.42 5.55 -5.77
C ILE A 92 1.53 6.26 -4.75
N ARG A 93 1.19 7.54 -4.99
CA ARG A 93 0.35 8.32 -4.08
C ARG A 93 -1.03 7.68 -3.90
N ASP A 94 -1.67 7.23 -4.98
CA ASP A 94 -2.97 6.56 -4.91
C ASP A 94 -2.89 5.29 -4.05
N ILE A 95 -1.84 4.49 -4.21
CA ILE A 95 -1.63 3.28 -3.40
C ILE A 95 -1.36 3.65 -1.93
N GLU A 96 -0.58 4.70 -1.65
CA GLU A 96 -0.31 5.19 -0.30
C GLU A 96 -1.59 5.68 0.39
N GLU A 97 -2.46 6.40 -0.31
CA GLU A 97 -3.76 6.84 0.20
C GLU A 97 -4.67 5.64 0.52
N GLU A 98 -4.68 4.61 -0.32
CA GLU A 98 -5.42 3.38 -0.02
C GLU A 98 -4.88 2.66 1.20
N VAL A 99 -3.56 2.60 1.38
CA VAL A 99 -2.94 2.01 2.58
C VAL A 99 -3.28 2.83 3.83
N ASP A 100 -3.30 4.15 3.75
CA ASP A 100 -3.67 5.02 4.85
C ASP A 100 -5.14 4.82 5.27
N LYS A 101 -6.04 4.67 4.30
CA LYS A 101 -7.45 4.30 4.56
C LYS A 101 -7.55 2.96 5.30
N ILE A 102 -6.79 1.94 4.87
CA ILE A 102 -6.77 0.64 5.55
C ILE A 102 -6.22 0.76 6.98
N ARG A 103 -5.17 1.57 7.19
CA ARG A 103 -4.61 1.81 8.53
C ARG A 103 -5.62 2.49 9.46
N LYS A 104 -6.35 3.47 8.96
CA LYS A 104 -7.40 4.17 9.73
C LYS A 104 -8.58 3.27 10.10
N THR A 105 -8.79 2.17 9.38
CA THR A 105 -9.83 1.17 9.72
C THR A 105 -9.36 0.10 10.70
N GLN A 106 -8.08 0.03 11.04
CA GLN A 106 -7.60 -0.90 12.06
C GLN A 106 -7.96 -0.39 13.45
N PRO A 107 -8.50 -1.24 14.35
CA PRO A 107 -8.70 -0.87 15.74
C PRO A 107 -7.36 -0.48 16.38
N PRO A 108 -7.34 0.49 17.32
CA PRO A 108 -6.11 0.92 17.96
C PRO A 108 -5.42 -0.30 18.58
N LYS A 109 -4.10 -0.40 18.39
CA LYS A 109 -3.31 -1.36 19.16
C LYS A 109 -3.40 -0.94 20.62
N ASN A 110 -4.05 -1.75 21.43
CA ASN A 110 -3.93 -1.64 22.88
C ASN A 110 -2.50 -2.07 23.22
N ASP A 111 -1.69 -1.11 23.66
CA ASP A 111 -0.41 -1.38 24.35
C ASP A 111 -0.66 -2.03 25.72
#